data_AF-A0A6L6BVN8-F1
#
_entry.id   AF-A0A6L6BVN8-F1
#
_cell.length_a   1.000
_cell.length_b   1.000
_cell.length_c   1.000
_cell.angle_alpha   90.00
_cell.angle_beta   90.00
_cell.angle_gamma   90.00
#
_symmetry.space_group_name_H-M   'P 1'
#
loop_
_entity.id
_entity.type
_entity.pdbx_description
1 polymer ?
#
loop_
_entity_poly.entity_id
_entity_poly.type
_entity_poly.pdbx_seq_one_letter_code
_entity_poly.pdbx_strand_id
1 'polypeptide(L)'
;AVAFGTSMCWIMTNIGMRVKDAETAQTAGFVWLFPLTFISSVFTPVYTMPAWLQVFARNNPVTLVANLLRALSVGEVLPGSTWVSMSLPVFLWIVGITAVAAPLAVNRYRQA
;
A
#
# COMPACT_ATOMS: atom_id res chain seq x y z
N ALA A 1 -8.54 7.54 -0.64
CA ALA A 1 -8.81 6.12 -0.28
C ALA A 1 -9.03 5.26 -1.53
N VAL A 2 -10.04 5.57 -2.35
CA VAL A 2 -10.38 4.77 -3.55
C VAL A 2 -9.19 4.53 -4.47
N ALA A 3 -8.45 5.58 -4.87
CA ALA A 3 -7.29 5.43 -5.77
C ALA A 3 -6.20 4.48 -5.24
N PHE A 4 -5.96 4.46 -3.92
CA PHE A 4 -5.04 3.51 -3.29
C PHE A 4 -5.60 2.09 -3.26
N GLY A 5 -6.91 1.94 -2.96
CA GLY A 5 -7.58 0.63 -3.08
C GLY A 5 -7.48 0.07 -4.49
N THR A 6 -7.74 0.90 -5.51
CA THR A 6 -7.63 0.50 -6.92
C THR A 6 -6.20 0.12 -7.30
N SER A 7 -5.17 0.82 -6.82
CA SER A 7 -3.78 0.43 -7.11
C SER A 7 -3.43 -0.93 -6.49
N MET A 8 -3.89 -1.21 -5.27
CA MET A 8 -3.76 -2.53 -4.64
C MET A 8 -4.51 -3.62 -5.41
N CYS A 9 -5.68 -3.32 -5.97
CA CYS A 9 -6.42 -4.27 -6.80
C CYS A 9 -5.59 -4.77 -7.99
N TRP A 10 -4.78 -3.91 -8.63
CA TRP A 10 -3.91 -4.35 -9.73
C TRP A 10 -2.87 -5.39 -9.31
N ILE A 11 -2.36 -5.30 -8.08
CA ILE A 11 -1.47 -6.32 -7.51
C ILE A 11 -2.22 -7.65 -7.36
N MET A 12 -3.43 -7.61 -6.79
CA MET A 12 -4.25 -8.81 -6.63
C MET A 12 -4.69 -9.42 -7.96
N THR A 13 -5.04 -8.61 -8.96
CA THR A 13 -5.35 -9.08 -10.30
C THR A 13 -4.15 -9.83 -10.91
N ASN A 14 -2.93 -9.33 -10.73
CA ASN A 14 -1.71 -10.02 -11.19
C ASN A 14 -1.51 -11.38 -10.53
N ILE A 15 -1.83 -11.49 -9.25
CA ILE A 15 -1.77 -12.76 -8.50
C ILE A 15 -2.85 -13.70 -9.02
N GLY A 16 -4.08 -13.24 -9.13
CA GLY A 16 -5.23 -14.03 -9.60
C GLY A 16 -5.02 -14.62 -11.00
N MET A 17 -4.38 -13.90 -11.91
CA MET A 17 -4.08 -14.41 -13.27
C MET A 17 -2.90 -15.40 -13.33
N ARG A 18 -2.13 -15.54 -12.25
CA ARG A 18 -0.93 -16.42 -12.20
C ARG A 18 -1.16 -17.70 -11.41
N VAL A 19 -2.17 -17.73 -10.56
CA VAL A 19 -2.53 -18.90 -9.75
C VAL A 19 -3.63 -19.71 -10.44
N LYS A 20 -3.72 -21.01 -10.10
CA LYS A 20 -4.69 -21.92 -10.72
C LYS A 20 -6.06 -21.90 -10.05
N ASP A 21 -6.09 -21.64 -8.75
CA ASP A 21 -7.28 -21.79 -7.91
C ASP A 21 -7.46 -20.60 -6.95
N ALA A 22 -8.70 -20.33 -6.54
CA ALA A 22 -9.05 -19.20 -5.69
C ALA A 22 -8.41 -19.26 -4.29
N GLU A 23 -8.24 -20.46 -3.72
CA GLU A 23 -7.57 -20.66 -2.43
C GLU A 23 -6.11 -20.19 -2.51
N THR A 24 -5.40 -20.58 -3.56
CA THR A 24 -4.01 -20.14 -3.78
C THR A 24 -3.92 -18.63 -4.00
N ALA A 25 -4.88 -18.04 -4.71
CA ALA A 25 -4.95 -16.59 -4.90
C ALA A 25 -5.05 -15.85 -3.55
N GLN A 26 -5.92 -16.33 -2.67
CA GLN A 26 -6.12 -15.75 -1.35
C GLN A 26 -4.86 -15.87 -0.49
N THR A 27 -4.27 -17.06 -0.38
CA THR A 27 -3.05 -17.26 0.43
C THR A 27 -1.88 -16.44 -0.11
N ALA A 28 -1.68 -16.43 -1.43
CA ALA A 28 -0.62 -15.64 -2.07
C ALA A 28 -0.81 -14.12 -1.84
N GLY A 29 -2.07 -13.64 -1.88
CA GLY A 29 -2.40 -12.26 -1.53
C GLY A 29 -2.10 -11.92 -0.07
N PHE A 30 -2.43 -12.83 0.84
CA PHE A 30 -2.28 -12.60 2.27
C PHE A 30 -0.81 -12.51 2.70
N VAL A 31 0.08 -13.31 2.12
CA VAL A 31 1.51 -13.38 2.49
C VAL A 31 2.20 -12.02 2.49
N TRP A 32 1.94 -11.17 1.50
CA TRP A 32 2.54 -9.84 1.42
C TRP A 32 1.67 -8.75 2.07
N LEU A 33 0.35 -8.90 2.01
CA LEU A 33 -0.57 -7.91 2.55
C LEU A 33 -0.56 -7.90 4.09
N PHE A 34 -0.35 -9.06 4.71
CA PHE A 34 -0.23 -9.20 6.15
C PHE A 34 0.90 -8.33 6.74
N PRO A 35 2.20 -8.52 6.40
CA PRO A 35 3.25 -7.67 6.95
C PRO A 35 3.08 -6.20 6.56
N LEU A 36 2.57 -5.92 5.35
CA LEU A 36 2.31 -4.55 4.91
C LEU A 36 1.24 -3.84 5.75
N THR A 37 0.21 -4.55 6.20
CA THR A 37 -0.85 -3.96 7.02
C THR A 37 -0.47 -3.92 8.49
N PHE A 38 0.06 -5.02 9.04
CA PHE A 38 0.41 -5.12 10.46
C PHE A 38 1.62 -4.26 10.85
N ILE A 39 2.60 -4.09 9.95
CA ILE A 39 3.76 -3.22 10.16
C ILE A 39 3.43 -1.80 9.66
N SER A 40 2.32 -1.24 10.13
CA SER A 40 1.90 0.12 9.77
C SER A 40 1.49 0.94 10.98
N SER A 41 1.41 2.26 10.80
CA SER A 41 0.92 3.18 11.84
C SER A 41 -0.54 2.97 12.23
N VAL A 42 -1.28 2.12 11.51
CA VAL A 42 -2.70 1.84 11.78
C VAL A 42 -2.87 1.03 13.07
N PHE A 43 -1.99 0.05 13.30
CA PHE A 43 -2.10 -0.83 14.48
C PHE A 43 -1.34 -0.30 15.68
N THR A 44 -0.21 0.38 15.46
CA THR A 44 0.65 0.84 16.55
C THR A 44 1.44 2.07 16.11
N PRO A 45 1.64 3.07 16.97
CA PRO A 45 2.49 4.21 16.64
C PRO A 45 3.90 3.78 16.24
N VAL A 46 4.41 4.32 15.13
CA VAL A 46 5.68 3.87 14.54
C VAL A 46 6.86 4.04 15.50
N TYR A 47 6.85 5.05 16.37
CA TYR A 47 7.95 5.32 17.31
C TYR A 47 8.07 4.29 18.43
N THR A 48 7.05 3.47 18.69
CA THR A 48 7.11 2.39 19.70
C THR A 48 7.64 1.08 19.11
N MET A 49 7.83 1.01 17.79
CA MET A 49 8.38 -0.17 17.12
C MET A 49 9.92 -0.25 17.29
N PRO A 50 10.52 -1.44 17.23
CA PRO A 50 11.98 -1.60 17.19
C PRO A 50 12.62 -0.80 16.06
N ALA A 51 13.83 -0.27 16.26
CA ALA A 51 14.47 0.68 15.33
C ALA A 51 14.51 0.18 13.86
N TRP A 52 14.83 -1.10 13.64
CA TRP A 52 14.84 -1.71 12.31
C TRP A 52 13.44 -1.72 11.65
N LEU A 53 12.40 -1.94 12.45
CA LEU A 53 11.02 -1.99 11.99
C LEU A 53 10.47 -0.59 11.71
N GLN A 54 10.96 0.44 12.42
CA GLN A 54 10.58 1.83 12.15
C GLN A 54 10.96 2.25 10.73
N VAL A 55 12.11 1.82 10.22
CA VAL A 55 12.56 2.15 8.86
C VAL A 55 11.56 1.63 7.83
N PHE A 56 11.10 0.38 7.99
CA PHE A 56 10.08 -0.21 7.13
C PHE A 56 8.74 0.51 7.29
N ALA A 57 8.26 0.66 8.53
CA ALA A 57 6.97 1.24 8.83
C ALA A 57 6.83 2.70 8.36
N ARG A 58 7.91 3.50 8.37
CA ARG A 58 7.93 4.89 7.87
C ARG A 58 7.77 4.99 6.35
N ASN A 59 8.27 4.01 5.60
CA ASN A 59 8.21 4.00 4.13
C ASN A 59 7.01 3.20 3.59
N ASN A 60 6.29 2.51 4.47
CA ASN A 60 5.17 1.65 4.11
C ASN A 60 4.01 2.47 3.49
N PRO A 61 3.49 2.10 2.30
CA PRO A 61 2.37 2.78 1.66
C PRO A 61 1.11 2.84 2.54
N VAL A 62 0.83 1.80 3.33
CA VAL A 62 -0.32 1.77 4.25
C VAL A 62 -0.16 2.82 5.35
N THR A 63 1.04 2.94 5.93
CA THR A 63 1.34 4.00 6.92
C THR A 63 1.15 5.38 6.33
N LEU A 64 1.70 5.63 5.14
CA LEU A 64 1.67 6.93 4.49
C LEU A 64 0.23 7.36 4.17
N VAL A 65 -0.56 6.44 3.59
CA VAL A 65 -1.98 6.68 3.27
C VAL A 65 -2.78 6.89 4.54
N ALA A 66 -2.60 6.05 5.57
CA ALA A 66 -3.32 6.17 6.83
C ALA A 66 -3.03 7.51 7.53
N ASN A 67 -1.77 7.94 7.54
CA ASN A 67 -1.38 9.22 8.11
C ASN A 67 -1.95 10.40 7.33
N LEU A 68 -1.92 10.36 5.99
CA LEU A 68 -2.52 11.39 5.15
C LEU A 68 -4.03 11.48 5.34
N LEU A 69 -4.74 10.34 5.35
CA LEU A 69 -6.17 10.31 5.59
C LEU A 69 -6.52 10.87 6.96
N ARG A 70 -5.76 10.49 8.01
CA ARG A 70 -5.94 11.04 9.35
C ARG A 70 -5.74 12.55 9.39
N ALA A 71 -4.68 13.05 8.76
CA ALA A 71 -4.42 14.48 8.67
C ALA A 71 -5.56 15.22 7.97
N LEU A 72 -6.05 14.70 6.84
CA LEU A 72 -7.18 15.26 6.12
C LEU A 72 -8.48 15.23 6.93
N SER A 73 -8.69 14.19 7.74
CA SER A 73 -9.88 14.07 8.60
C SER A 73 -9.86 15.03 9.79
N VAL A 74 -8.70 15.26 10.39
CA VAL A 74 -8.54 16.15 11.56
C VAL A 74 -8.31 17.60 11.11
N GLY A 75 -7.84 17.83 9.89
CA GLY A 75 -7.46 19.14 9.38
C GLY A 75 -6.05 19.58 9.78
N GLU A 76 -5.25 18.69 10.36
CA GLU A 76 -3.91 18.99 10.87
C GLU A 76 -2.86 18.01 10.35
N VAL A 77 -1.69 18.53 9.99
CA VAL A 77 -0.54 17.72 9.56
C VAL A 77 0.26 17.22 10.76
N LEU A 78 1.00 16.13 10.56
CA LEU A 78 1.94 15.62 11.57
C LEU A 78 3.00 16.68 11.92
N PRO A 79 3.50 16.72 13.18
CA PRO A 79 4.59 17.62 13.56
C PRO A 79 5.79 17.49 12.62
N GLY A 80 6.30 18.62 12.13
CA GLY A 80 7.42 18.66 11.19
C GLY A 80 7.09 18.23 9.75
N SER A 81 5.82 18.00 9.42
CA SER A 81 5.35 17.66 8.07
C SER A 81 4.56 18.80 7.45
N THR A 82 4.44 18.79 6.12
CA THR A 82 3.54 19.67 5.35
C THR A 82 2.53 18.82 4.58
N TRP A 83 1.45 19.44 4.08
CA TRP A 83 0.50 18.75 3.21
C TRP A 83 1.18 18.13 2.00
N VAL A 84 2.19 18.80 1.44
CA VAL A 84 2.98 18.30 0.30
C VAL A 84 3.82 17.10 0.72
N SER A 85 4.52 17.16 1.86
CA SER A 85 5.38 16.05 2.30
C SER A 85 4.58 14.79 2.66
N MET A 86 3.32 14.92 3.07
CA MET A 86 2.44 13.78 3.34
C MET A 86 1.76 13.24 2.08
N SER A 87 1.36 14.11 1.14
CA SER A 87 0.62 13.71 -0.06
C SER A 87 1.52 13.16 -1.17
N LEU A 88 2.67 13.76 -1.41
CA LEU A 88 3.60 13.36 -2.47
C LEU A 88 3.98 11.87 -2.42
N PRO A 89 4.45 11.30 -1.29
CA PRO A 89 4.81 9.88 -1.25
C PRO A 89 3.62 8.95 -1.44
N VAL A 90 2.41 9.35 -1.01
CA VAL A 90 1.18 8.60 -1.28
C VAL A 90 0.88 8.56 -2.77
N PHE A 91 0.96 9.71 -3.45
CA PHE A 91 0.78 9.77 -4.90
C PHE A 91 1.83 8.95 -5.65
N LEU A 92 3.10 9.01 -5.24
CA LEU A 92 4.17 8.21 -5.83
C LEU A 92 3.90 6.72 -5.71
N TRP A 93 3.40 6.25 -4.55
CA TRP A 93 3.01 4.85 -4.39
C TRP A 93 1.83 4.46 -5.29
N ILE A 94 0.76 5.27 -5.32
CA ILE A 94 -0.42 4.98 -6.16
C ILE A 94 -0.01 4.89 -7.62
N VAL A 95 0.72 5.89 -8.11
CA VAL A 95 1.20 5.95 -9.50
C VAL A 95 2.18 4.82 -9.78
N GLY A 96 3.17 4.59 -8.92
CA GLY A 96 4.18 3.55 -9.10
C GLY A 96 3.59 2.16 -9.15
N ILE A 97 2.69 1.83 -8.21
CA ILE A 97 2.00 0.54 -8.20
C ILE A 97 1.14 0.38 -9.45
N THR A 98 0.35 1.40 -9.80
CA THR A 98 -0.55 1.31 -10.96
C THR A 98 0.24 1.20 -12.26
N ALA A 99 1.30 2.02 -12.43
CA ALA A 99 2.14 2.03 -13.62
C ALA A 99 2.91 0.71 -13.82
N VAL A 100 3.22 -0.02 -12.75
CA VAL A 100 3.89 -1.32 -12.84
C VAL A 100 2.88 -2.46 -12.93
N ALA A 101 1.94 -2.55 -12.00
CA ALA A 101 1.03 -3.67 -11.90
C ALA A 101 -0.04 -3.67 -13.01
N ALA A 102 -0.58 -2.52 -13.42
CA ALA A 102 -1.63 -2.50 -14.43
C ALA A 102 -1.15 -3.01 -15.80
N PRO A 103 0.00 -2.56 -16.36
CA PRO A 103 0.51 -3.11 -17.61
C PRO A 103 0.86 -4.60 -17.52
N LEU A 104 1.46 -5.04 -16.41
CA LEU A 104 1.76 -6.46 -16.20
C LEU A 104 0.49 -7.31 -16.17
N ALA A 105 -0.58 -6.78 -15.58
CA ALA A 105 -1.87 -7.44 -15.55
C ALA A 105 -2.47 -7.53 -16.96
N VAL A 106 -2.55 -6.39 -17.66
CA VAL A 106 -3.13 -6.31 -19.00
C VAL A 106 -2.37 -7.18 -20.01
N ASN A 107 -1.03 -7.17 -19.96
CA ASN A 107 -0.22 -8.00 -20.85
C ASN A 107 -0.46 -9.49 -20.60
N ARG A 108 -0.61 -9.90 -19.33
CA ARG A 108 -0.87 -11.30 -18.99
C ARG A 108 -2.28 -11.74 -19.37
N TYR A 109 -3.26 -10.84 -19.23
CA TYR A 109 -4.63 -11.07 -19.69
C TYR A 109 -4.71 -11.25 -21.21
N ARG A 110 -3.92 -10.47 -21.97
CA ARG A 110 -3.85 -10.60 -23.44
C ARG A 110 -3.20 -11.90 -23.92
N GLN A 111 -2.38 -12.53 -23.08
CA GLN A 111 -1.65 -13.77 -23.39
C GLN A 111 -2.35 -15.02 -22.87
N ALA A 112 -3.43 -14.86 -22.09
CA ALA A 112 -4.27 -15.94 -21.61
C ALA A 112 -5.37 -16.24 -22.63
#